data_AF-A0A2R4TGX7-F1
#
_entry.id   AF-A0A2R4TGX7-F1
#
_cell.length_a   1.000
_cell.length_b   1.000
_cell.length_c   1.000
_cell.angle_alpha   90.00
_cell.angle_beta   90.00
_cell.angle_gamma   90.00
#
_symmetry.space_group_name_H-M   'P 1'
#
loop_
_entity.id
_entity.type
_entity.pdbx_description
1 polymer ?
#
loop_
_entity_poly.entity_id
_entity_poly.type
_entity_poly.pdbx_seq_one_letter_code
_entity_poly.pdbx_strand_id
1 'polypeptide(L)'
;MVIAWKKPNSLNLAQNQGLYNGFLAAGLFWALIAPETYAVALANFFLVCVDCRYLWCFDGKQKKIIYIQSVPALLALIAVNFF
;
A
#
# COMPACT_ATOMS: atom_id res chain seq x y z
N MET A 1 -18.93 -32.11 -3.27
CA MET A 1 -18.78 -30.99 -4.22
C MET A 1 -17.44 -30.33 -3.94
N VAL A 2 -16.39 -30.76 -4.64
CA VAL A 2 -15.05 -30.14 -4.54
C VAL A 2 -15.16 -28.80 -5.24
N ILE A 3 -15.12 -27.71 -4.48
CA ILE A 3 -15.09 -26.36 -5.02
C ILE A 3 -13.74 -26.23 -5.75
N ALA A 4 -13.74 -26.39 -7.07
CA ALA A 4 -12.55 -26.18 -7.88
C ALA A 4 -12.16 -24.71 -7.74
N TRP A 5 -11.15 -24.43 -6.92
CA TRP A 5 -10.52 -23.12 -6.83
C TRP A 5 -9.87 -22.82 -8.19
N LYS A 6 -10.61 -22.14 -9.06
CA LYS A 6 -10.09 -21.67 -10.35
C LYS A 6 -8.95 -20.71 -10.03
N LYS A 7 -7.72 -21.08 -10.41
CA LYS A 7 -6.58 -20.17 -10.26
C LYS A 7 -6.94 -18.86 -10.97
N PRO A 8 -6.88 -17.71 -10.28
CA PRO A 8 -7.17 -16.44 -10.92
C PRO A 8 -6.19 -16.24 -12.07
N ASN A 9 -6.70 -15.79 -13.22
CA ASN A 9 -5.84 -15.42 -14.34
C ASN A 9 -4.85 -14.35 -13.89
N SER A 10 -3.62 -14.40 -14.41
CA SER A 10 -2.55 -13.44 -14.08
C SER A 10 -2.96 -11.98 -14.28
N LEU A 11 -3.86 -11.71 -15.24
CA LEU A 11 -4.48 -10.40 -15.46
C LEU A 11 -5.22 -9.86 -14.22
N ASN A 12 -6.00 -10.69 -13.54
CA ASN A 12 -6.81 -10.27 -12.39
C ASN A 12 -5.93 -9.90 -11.20
N LEU A 13 -4.79 -10.59 -11.04
CA LEU A 13 -3.82 -10.28 -10.00
C LEU A 13 -3.08 -8.96 -10.28
N ALA A 14 -2.73 -8.70 -11.54
CA ALA A 14 -2.09 -7.45 -11.96
C ALA A 14 -3.01 -6.23 -11.81
N GLN A 15 -4.29 -6.36 -12.19
CA GLN A 15 -5.28 -5.31 -12.01
C GLN A 15 -5.52 -4.97 -10.54
N ASN A 16 -5.64 -5.99 -9.68
CA ASN A 16 -5.83 -5.77 -8.25
C ASN A 16 -4.61 -5.07 -7.63
N GLN A 17 -3.38 -5.46 -7.99
CA GLN A 17 -2.16 -4.78 -7.52
C GLN A 17 -2.11 -3.32 -7.99
N GLY A 18 -2.47 -3.04 -9.24
CA GLY A 18 -2.52 -1.67 -9.76
C GLY A 18 -3.55 -0.78 -9.05
N LEU A 19 -4.73 -1.32 -8.73
CA LEU A 19 -5.79 -0.57 -8.07
C LEU A 19 -5.41 -0.14 -6.65
N TYR A 20 -4.79 -1.04 -5.86
CA TYR A 20 -4.32 -0.70 -4.51
C TYR A 20 -3.26 0.40 -4.55
N ASN A 21 -2.30 0.29 -5.47
CA ASN A 21 -1.21 1.26 -5.59
C ASN A 21 -1.72 2.60 -6.13
N GLY A 22 -2.71 2.58 -7.04
CA GLY A 22 -3.35 3.78 -7.56
C GLY A 22 -4.12 4.55 -6.48
N PHE A 23 -4.87 3.84 -5.62
CA PHE A 23 -5.58 4.47 -4.50
C PHE A 23 -4.62 5.08 -3.48
N LEU A 24 -3.52 4.39 -3.17
CA LEU A 24 -2.44 4.92 -2.33
C LEU A 24 -1.83 6.19 -2.92
N ALA A 25 -1.45 6.15 -4.20
CA ALA A 25 -0.83 7.29 -4.88
C ALA A 25 -1.77 8.50 -4.91
N ALA A 26 -3.07 8.28 -5.18
CA ALA A 26 -4.07 9.33 -5.14
C ALA A 26 -4.22 9.95 -3.74
N GLY A 27 -4.22 9.12 -2.68
CA GLY A 27 -4.27 9.57 -1.30
C GLY A 27 -3.07 10.43 -0.88
N LEU A 28 -1.86 10.02 -1.27
CA LEU A 28 -0.64 10.79 -1.02
C LEU A 28 -0.59 12.08 -1.84
N PHE A 29 -1.03 12.05 -3.10
CA PHE A 29 -1.14 13.26 -3.91
C PHE A 29 -2.13 14.25 -3.32
N TRP A 30 -3.24 13.74 -2.77
CA TRP A 30 -4.20 14.56 -2.06
C TRP A 30 -3.63 15.16 -0.77
N ALA A 31 -2.81 14.41 -0.03
CA ALA A 31 -2.11 14.92 1.15
C ALA A 31 -1.19 16.11 0.82
N LEU A 32 -0.55 16.12 -0.36
CA LEU A 32 0.34 17.22 -0.79
C LEU A 32 -0.39 18.53 -1.09
N ILE A 33 -1.66 18.46 -1.50
CA ILE A 33 -2.47 19.65 -1.86
C ILE A 33 -3.45 20.04 -0.74
N ALA A 34 -3.60 19.20 0.28
CA ALA A 34 -4.46 19.47 1.42
C ALA A 34 -3.86 20.56 2.32
N PRO A 35 -4.68 21.26 3.11
CA PRO A 35 -4.18 22.22 4.11
C PRO A 35 -3.19 21.53 5.07
N GLU A 36 -2.14 22.25 5.50
CA GLU A 36 -1.08 21.71 6.38
C GLU A 36 -1.63 21.04 7.63
N THR A 37 -2.74 21.55 8.19
CA THR A 37 -3.40 20.97 9.38
C THR A 37 -3.85 19.52 9.18
N TYR A 38 -4.08 19.09 7.94
CA TYR A 38 -4.57 17.76 7.59
C TYR A 38 -3.58 16.95 6.74
N ALA A 39 -2.65 17.61 6.04
CA ALA A 39 -1.71 16.99 5.13
C ALA A 39 -0.94 15.81 5.76
N VAL A 40 -0.36 16.03 6.95
CA VAL A 40 0.41 15.00 7.68
C VAL A 40 -0.49 13.84 8.13
N ALA A 41 -1.69 14.14 8.62
CA ALA A 41 -2.64 13.11 9.07
C ALA A 41 -3.12 12.23 7.90
N LEU A 42 -3.39 12.82 6.73
CA LEU A 42 -3.74 12.08 5.51
C LEU A 42 -2.57 11.20 5.07
N ALA A 43 -1.36 11.75 4.97
CA ALA A 43 -0.17 10.98 4.56
C ALA A 43 0.06 9.78 5.51
N ASN A 44 -0.02 10.02 6.83
CA ASN A 44 0.13 8.97 7.83
C ASN A 44 -0.95 7.88 7.70
N PHE A 45 -2.23 8.25 7.47
CA PHE A 45 -3.31 7.29 7.27
C PHE A 45 -3.03 6.36 6.09
N PHE A 46 -2.68 6.91 4.93
CA PHE A 46 -2.42 6.13 3.72
C PHE A 46 -1.16 5.27 3.83
N LEU A 47 -0.09 5.77 4.47
CA LEU A 47 1.15 5.02 4.66
C LEU A 47 1.01 3.89 5.69
N VAL A 48 0.33 4.13 6.82
CA VAL A 48 0.04 3.08 7.82
C VAL A 48 -0.85 1.99 7.24
N CYS A 49 -1.84 2.33 6.40
CA CYS A 49 -2.65 1.33 5.71
C CYS A 49 -1.82 0.36 4.85
N VAL A 50 -0.75 0.86 4.23
CA VAL A 50 0.19 0.06 3.45
C VAL A 50 1.02 -0.83 4.37
N ASP A 51 1.54 -0.29 5.48
CA ASP A 51 2.31 -1.05 6.46
C ASP A 51 1.52 -2.21 7.10
N CYS A 52 0.27 -1.95 7.47
CA CYS A 52 -0.63 -2.95 8.01
C CYS A 52 -0.84 -4.13 7.05
N ARG A 53 -0.88 -3.89 5.73
CA ARG A 53 -1.01 -4.97 4.74
C ARG A 53 0.15 -5.97 4.81
N TYR A 54 1.35 -5.54 5.21
CA TYR A 54 2.49 -6.46 5.34
C TYR A 54 2.44 -7.33 6.58
N LEU A 55 1.93 -6.80 7.70
CA LEU A 55 1.74 -7.60 8.91
C LEU A 55 0.86 -8.82 8.64
N TRP A 56 -0.15 -8.68 7.78
CA TRP A 56 -1.03 -9.79 7.37
C TRP A 56 -0.54 -10.58 6.16
N CYS A 57 0.40 -10.06 5.36
CA CYS A 57 0.90 -10.70 4.13
C CYS A 57 2.27 -11.40 4.33
N PHE A 58 2.72 -11.58 5.57
CA PHE A 58 3.97 -12.29 5.90
C PHE A 58 3.88 -13.82 5.71
N ASP A 59 3.20 -14.27 4.66
CA ASP A 59 3.30 -15.62 4.15
C ASP A 59 4.32 -15.58 3.00
N GLY A 60 5.51 -16.17 3.19
CA GLY A 60 6.77 -15.85 2.49
C GLY A 60 6.84 -15.99 0.96
N LYS A 61 5.70 -16.09 0.27
CA LYS A 61 5.53 -16.27 -1.18
C LYS A 61 5.62 -14.97 -1.99
N GLN A 62 5.55 -13.79 -1.35
CA GLN A 62 5.50 -12.49 -2.05
C GLN A 62 6.55 -11.47 -1.55
N LYS A 63 7.76 -11.94 -1.22
CA LYS A 63 8.86 -11.11 -0.69
C LYS A 63 9.16 -9.86 -1.52
N LYS A 64 9.03 -9.95 -2.86
CA LYS A 64 9.27 -8.83 -3.79
C LYS A 64 8.36 -7.63 -3.52
N ILE A 65 7.11 -7.86 -3.12
CA ILE A 65 6.13 -6.80 -2.86
C ILE A 65 6.50 -6.03 -1.59
N ILE A 66 7.01 -6.74 -0.57
CA ILE A 66 7.46 -6.17 0.69
C ILE A 66 8.61 -5.17 0.45
N TYR A 67 9.63 -5.57 -0.31
CA TYR A 67 10.78 -4.69 -0.56
C TYR A 67 10.45 -3.48 -1.43
N ILE A 68 9.57 -3.62 -2.42
CA ILE A 68 9.27 -2.54 -3.39
C ILE A 68 8.27 -1.53 -2.82
N GLN A 69 7.45 -1.90 -1.84
CA GLN A 69 6.39 -1.03 -1.34
C GLN A 69 6.42 -0.77 0.18
N SER A 70 6.79 -1.73 1.05
CA SER A 70 6.88 -1.45 2.50
C SER A 70 8.06 -0.56 2.82
N VAL A 71 9.23 -0.87 2.25
CA VAL A 71 10.46 -0.13 2.58
C VAL A 71 10.30 1.35 2.19
N PRO A 72 9.79 1.70 0.98
CA PRO A 72 9.51 3.10 0.66
C PRO A 72 8.43 3.73 1.53
N ALA A 73 7.37 2.99 1.90
CA ALA A 73 6.30 3.51 2.76
C ALA A 73 6.80 3.85 4.16
N LEU A 74 7.62 2.98 4.76
CA LEU A 74 8.25 3.20 6.06
C LEU A 74 9.21 4.39 6.02
N LEU A 75 10.02 4.50 4.96
CA LEU A 75 10.91 5.65 4.77
C LEU A 75 10.11 6.96 4.62
N ALA A 76 8.99 6.93 3.91
CA ALA A 76 8.10 8.08 3.78
C ALA A 76 7.44 8.45 5.12
N LEU A 77 7.03 7.48 5.93
CA LEU A 77 6.51 7.73 7.29
C LEU A 77 7.54 8.42 8.17
N ILE A 78 8.78 7.93 8.15
CA ILE A 78 9.87 8.55 8.91
C ILE A 78 10.11 9.98 8.39
N ALA A 79 10.17 10.17 7.08
CA ALA A 79 10.40 11.49 6.48
C ALA A 79 9.29 12.49 6.84
N VAL A 80 8.03 12.10 6.84
CA VAL A 80 6.90 13.00 7.11
C VAL A 80 6.77 13.39 8.59
N ASN A 81 7.25 12.55 9.51
CA ASN A 81 7.09 12.80 10.96
C ASN A 81 8.37 13.31 11.66
N PHE A 82 9.55 13.14 11.06
CA PHE A 82 10.83 13.50 11.67
C PHE A 82 11.63 14.58 10.93
N PHE A 83 11.21 15.00 9.73
CA PHE A 83 11.72 16.17 9.01
C PHE A 83 10.64 17.25 8.91
#